data_AF-Q1QI98-F1
#
_entry.id   AF-Q1QI98-F1
#
_cell.length_a   1.000
_cell.length_b   1.000
_cell.length_c   1.000
_cell.angle_alpha   90.00
_cell.angle_beta   90.00
_cell.angle_gamma   90.00
#
_symmetry.space_group_name_H-M   'P 1'
#
loop_
_entity.id
_entity.type
_entity.pdbx_description
1 polymer ?
#
loop_
_entity_poly.entity_id
_entity_poly.type
_entity_poly.pdbx_seq_one_letter_code
_entity_poly.pdbx_strand_id
1 'polypeptide(L)'
;MTKWPKDNQADLLAFYGTPGPDVERQLVDVIPPFQMYYDGKPVARIRFHRKAAGALTAALNEIWEHYGRDQKKIDALGISKYAGAYNPRKVRGSATKWSNHAYAAAIDLNAAENGFGAGHGTMPQPVIDAFKRQGARWGGDYRGRTDPMHFEFCDASGYPGPVALMDVPQVDGDSDQGGGNTDFSAQSKPSFGKRVRNWLVGLTSSGGGLGFLGYLTSWEVVAILCGFSLLMTVLIVWFFGPDRVRAWVARQVN
;
A
#
# COMPACT_ATOMS: atom_id res chain seq x y z
N MET A 1 23.33 7.64 1.24
CA MET A 1 22.15 6.79 0.94
C MET A 1 22.24 5.51 1.75
N THR A 2 21.12 4.93 2.16
CA THR A 2 21.11 3.62 2.83
C THR A 2 21.59 2.55 1.85
N LYS A 3 22.56 1.72 2.25
CA LYS A 3 22.95 0.55 1.45
C LYS A 3 22.00 -0.60 1.78
N TRP A 4 21.23 -1.05 0.81
CA TRP A 4 20.31 -2.16 0.97
C TRP A 4 21.05 -3.51 1.03
N PRO A 5 20.51 -4.52 1.72
CA PRO A 5 21.07 -5.88 1.72
C PRO A 5 20.96 -6.48 0.32
N LYS A 6 21.89 -7.37 -0.04
CA LYS A 6 21.78 -8.09 -1.31
C LYS A 6 20.56 -9.01 -1.31
N ASP A 7 19.98 -9.28 -2.49
CA ASP A 7 18.88 -10.23 -2.71
C ASP A 7 19.34 -11.71 -2.62
N ASN A 8 19.90 -12.06 -1.46
CA ASN A 8 20.12 -13.43 -1.05
C ASN A 8 19.62 -13.62 0.40
N GLN A 9 19.30 -14.85 0.77
CA GLN A 9 18.65 -15.11 2.06
C GLN A 9 19.53 -14.76 3.26
N ALA A 10 20.85 -14.93 3.19
CA ALA A 10 21.73 -14.62 4.31
C ALA A 10 21.77 -13.12 4.61
N ASP A 11 21.97 -12.29 3.59
CA ASP A 11 22.01 -10.83 3.75
C ASP A 11 20.63 -10.24 4.13
N LEU A 12 19.54 -10.78 3.55
CA LEU A 12 18.17 -10.38 3.91
C LEU A 12 17.82 -10.75 5.37
N LEU A 13 18.13 -11.96 5.82
CA LEU A 13 17.92 -12.38 7.21
C LEU A 13 18.75 -11.55 8.20
N ALA A 14 20.02 -11.28 7.88
CA ALA A 14 20.88 -10.45 8.72
C ALA A 14 20.42 -8.99 8.81
N PHE A 15 19.80 -8.46 7.75
CA PHE A 15 19.37 -7.06 7.70
C PHE A 15 17.94 -6.84 8.20
N TYR A 16 16.98 -7.68 7.81
CA TYR A 16 15.56 -7.50 8.13
C TYR A 16 15.08 -8.40 9.28
N GLY A 17 15.84 -9.43 9.67
CA GLY A 17 15.42 -10.42 10.65
C GLY A 17 14.69 -11.60 10.01
N THR A 18 14.17 -12.52 10.84
CA THR A 18 13.52 -13.74 10.35
C THR A 18 12.03 -13.48 10.01
N PRO A 19 11.54 -13.83 8.80
CA PRO A 19 10.14 -13.68 8.44
C PRO A 19 9.16 -14.32 9.43
N GLY A 20 8.01 -13.69 9.63
CA GLY A 20 7.07 -13.99 10.71
C GLY A 20 7.35 -13.12 11.96
N PRO A 21 7.29 -13.68 13.19
CA PRO A 21 7.26 -12.89 14.43
C PRO A 21 8.42 -11.90 14.63
N ASP A 22 9.59 -12.15 14.04
CA ASP A 22 10.75 -11.25 14.18
C ASP A 22 10.72 -10.05 13.23
N VAL A 23 10.18 -10.22 12.03
CA VAL A 23 9.83 -9.09 11.14
C VAL A 23 8.62 -8.33 11.68
N GLU A 24 7.60 -9.01 12.22
CA GLU A 24 6.36 -8.41 12.71
C GLU A 24 6.57 -7.37 13.82
N ARG A 25 7.48 -7.67 14.77
CA ARG A 25 7.90 -6.73 15.83
C ARG A 25 8.61 -5.47 15.31
N GLN A 26 9.02 -5.46 14.04
CA GLN A 26 9.77 -4.38 13.41
C GLN A 26 8.93 -3.57 12.40
N LEU A 27 7.65 -3.91 12.25
CA LEU A 27 6.74 -3.21 11.36
C LEU A 27 6.24 -1.91 11.98
N VAL A 28 6.40 -0.83 11.22
CA VAL A 28 5.87 0.51 11.51
C VAL A 28 4.83 0.90 10.48
N ASP A 29 4.02 1.91 10.83
CA ASP A 29 2.99 2.45 9.94
C ASP A 29 3.58 3.54 9.04
N VAL A 30 3.54 3.34 7.72
CA VAL A 30 3.77 4.38 6.72
C VAL A 30 2.43 4.95 6.30
N ILE A 31 2.24 6.26 6.46
CA ILE A 31 1.03 6.96 6.02
C ILE A 31 1.24 7.40 4.58
N PRO A 32 0.46 6.93 3.59
CA PRO A 32 0.59 7.38 2.22
C PRO A 32 0.15 8.85 2.08
N PRO A 33 0.78 9.65 1.21
CA PRO A 33 0.47 11.07 1.03
C PRO A 33 -0.77 11.31 0.14
N PHE A 34 -1.26 10.27 -0.51
CA PHE A 34 -2.50 10.21 -1.27
C PHE A 34 -3.36 9.02 -0.82
N GLN A 35 -4.65 9.03 -1.12
CA GLN A 35 -5.53 7.91 -0.80
C GLN A 35 -5.16 6.69 -1.64
N MET A 36 -4.93 5.57 -0.97
CA MET A 36 -4.70 4.26 -1.59
C MET A 36 -5.85 3.31 -1.24
N TYR A 37 -6.05 2.27 -2.05
CA TYR A 37 -7.11 1.29 -1.91
C TYR A 37 -6.54 -0.13 -2.03
N TYR A 38 -6.94 -1.02 -1.13
CA TYR A 38 -6.72 -2.46 -1.22
C TYR A 38 -8.07 -3.12 -1.49
N ASP A 39 -8.21 -3.82 -2.63
CA ASP A 39 -9.48 -4.45 -3.00
C ASP A 39 -10.68 -3.46 -2.91
N GLY A 40 -10.49 -2.26 -3.47
CA GLY A 40 -11.45 -1.15 -3.42
C GLY A 40 -11.63 -0.45 -2.06
N LYS A 41 -11.07 -0.98 -0.97
CA LYS A 41 -11.24 -0.44 0.40
C LYS A 41 -10.12 0.54 0.74
N PRO A 42 -10.40 1.73 1.32
CA PRO A 42 -9.39 2.73 1.60
C PRO A 42 -8.37 2.26 2.63
N VAL A 43 -7.09 2.49 2.33
CA VAL A 43 -5.94 2.15 3.17
C VAL A 43 -5.44 3.40 3.87
N ALA A 44 -5.56 3.45 5.21
CA ALA A 44 -5.07 4.57 6.02
C ALA A 44 -3.57 4.49 6.35
N ARG A 45 -2.96 3.30 6.22
CA ARG A 45 -1.55 3.03 6.57
C ARG A 45 -1.05 1.77 5.90
N ILE A 46 0.24 1.74 5.55
CA ILE A 46 0.96 0.58 5.02
C ILE A 46 1.88 0.07 6.13
N ARG A 47 1.79 -1.22 6.47
CA ARG A 47 2.71 -1.88 7.41
C ARG A 47 4.01 -2.18 6.68
N PHE A 48 5.12 -1.58 7.12
CA PHE A 48 6.42 -1.70 6.45
C PHE A 48 7.55 -1.86 7.46
N HIS A 49 8.66 -2.49 7.06
CA HIS A 49 9.79 -2.68 7.96
C HIS A 49 10.46 -1.35 8.30
N ARG A 50 10.70 -1.08 9.60
CA ARG A 50 11.28 0.18 10.11
C ARG A 50 12.54 0.68 9.38
N LYS A 51 13.41 -0.23 8.90
CA LYS A 51 14.63 0.10 8.13
C LYS A 51 14.36 0.63 6.71
N ALA A 52 13.21 0.29 6.11
CA ALA A 52 12.83 0.68 4.75
C ALA A 52 11.62 1.65 4.70
N ALA A 53 10.92 1.85 5.82
CA ALA A 53 9.74 2.72 5.92
C ALA A 53 10.00 4.17 5.48
N GLY A 54 11.17 4.73 5.80
CA GLY A 54 11.56 6.07 5.35
C GLY A 54 11.74 6.16 3.83
N ALA A 55 12.26 5.10 3.20
CA ALA A 55 12.46 5.01 1.77
C ALA A 55 11.12 4.87 1.02
N LEU A 56 10.21 4.01 1.50
CA LEU A 56 8.84 3.95 1.00
C LEU A 56 8.13 5.31 1.12
N THR A 57 8.25 5.96 2.27
CA THR A 57 7.68 7.30 2.51
C THR A 57 8.22 8.32 1.51
N ALA A 58 9.52 8.32 1.24
CA ALA A 58 10.13 9.24 0.28
C ALA A 58 9.64 9.01 -1.16
N ALA A 59 9.61 7.75 -1.63
CA ALA A 59 9.11 7.41 -2.96
C ALA A 59 7.64 7.81 -3.16
N LEU A 60 6.76 7.51 -2.19
CA LEU A 60 5.35 7.87 -2.27
C LEU A 60 5.13 9.39 -2.24
N ASN A 61 5.91 10.14 -1.46
CA ASN A 61 5.87 11.61 -1.49
C ASN A 61 6.35 12.16 -2.83
N GLU A 62 7.44 11.63 -3.40
CA GLU A 62 7.93 12.08 -4.70
C GLU A 62 6.90 11.86 -5.83
N ILE A 63 6.24 10.70 -5.84
CA ILE A 63 5.11 10.43 -6.75
C ILE A 63 4.00 11.48 -6.58
N TRP A 64 3.64 11.80 -5.34
CA TRP A 64 2.59 12.76 -5.03
C TRP A 64 2.92 14.18 -5.51
N GLU A 65 4.15 14.63 -5.27
CA GLU A 65 4.65 15.92 -5.72
C GLU A 65 4.73 15.98 -7.26
N HIS A 66 5.26 14.93 -7.91
CA HIS A 66 5.40 14.86 -9.36
C HIS A 66 4.05 15.01 -10.09
N TYR A 67 3.00 14.35 -9.61
CA TYR A 67 1.65 14.48 -10.20
C TYR A 67 0.88 15.74 -9.74
N GLY A 68 1.54 16.65 -9.00
CA GLY A 68 0.99 17.94 -8.61
C GLY A 68 -0.01 17.87 -7.46
N ARG A 69 0.08 16.83 -6.62
CA ARG A 69 -0.85 16.52 -5.52
C ARG A 69 -2.31 16.34 -5.96
N ASP A 70 -2.51 15.71 -7.11
CA ASP A 70 -3.83 15.44 -7.69
C ASP A 70 -4.21 13.96 -7.60
N GLN A 71 -5.19 13.65 -6.74
CA GLN A 71 -5.69 12.29 -6.52
C GLN A 71 -6.24 11.66 -7.81
N LYS A 72 -6.88 12.45 -8.69
CA LYS A 72 -7.48 11.91 -9.92
C LYS A 72 -6.43 11.38 -10.89
N LYS A 73 -5.24 12.00 -10.92
CA LYS A 73 -4.11 11.50 -11.73
C LYS A 73 -3.55 10.20 -11.15
N ILE A 74 -3.38 10.12 -9.83
CA ILE A 74 -2.94 8.90 -9.14
C ILE A 74 -3.92 7.74 -9.41
N ASP A 75 -5.22 8.01 -9.34
CA ASP A 75 -6.28 7.02 -9.62
C ASP A 75 -6.29 6.60 -11.10
N ALA A 76 -6.19 7.54 -12.04
CA ALA A 76 -6.17 7.26 -13.48
C ALA A 76 -4.94 6.43 -13.91
N LEU A 77 -3.80 6.58 -13.23
CA LEU A 77 -2.60 5.78 -13.43
C LEU A 77 -2.64 4.42 -12.70
N GLY A 78 -3.68 4.16 -11.91
CA GLY A 78 -3.81 2.95 -11.08
C GLY A 78 -2.88 2.91 -9.86
N ILE A 79 -2.17 3.98 -9.54
CA ILE A 79 -1.15 4.02 -8.48
C ILE A 79 -1.76 4.03 -7.07
N SER A 80 -3.02 4.43 -6.94
CA SER A 80 -3.78 4.25 -5.69
C SER A 80 -4.16 2.78 -5.43
N LYS A 81 -4.12 1.88 -6.42
CA LYS A 81 -4.42 0.45 -6.22
C LYS A 81 -3.24 -0.27 -5.57
N TYR A 82 -3.23 -0.29 -4.24
CA TYR A 82 -2.26 -1.01 -3.43
C TYR A 82 -2.60 -2.51 -3.38
N ALA A 83 -1.63 -3.37 -3.66
CA ALA A 83 -1.80 -4.82 -3.72
C ALA A 83 -1.07 -5.61 -2.62
N GLY A 84 -0.37 -4.93 -1.71
CA GLY A 84 0.26 -5.52 -0.53
C GLY A 84 1.68 -5.03 -0.28
N ALA A 85 2.16 -5.24 0.94
CA ALA A 85 3.56 -4.94 1.33
C ALA A 85 4.13 -5.86 2.42
N TYR A 86 3.28 -6.55 3.18
CA TYR A 86 3.71 -7.61 4.09
C TYR A 86 2.90 -8.88 3.84
N ASN A 87 3.60 -9.98 3.57
CA ASN A 87 3.04 -11.32 3.43
C ASN A 87 4.15 -12.34 3.74
N PRO A 88 4.15 -13.01 4.91
CA PRO A 88 5.21 -13.94 5.33
C PRO A 88 5.15 -15.27 4.56
N ARG A 89 5.50 -15.21 3.27
CA ARG A 89 5.48 -16.35 2.33
C ARG A 89 6.79 -16.53 1.59
N LYS A 90 7.02 -17.76 1.12
CA LYS A 90 8.09 -18.08 0.18
C LYS A 90 7.80 -17.49 -1.21
N VAL A 91 8.84 -17.36 -2.03
CA VAL A 91 8.70 -17.04 -3.46
C VAL A 91 7.89 -18.15 -4.14
N ARG A 92 7.01 -17.81 -5.09
CA ARG A 92 6.19 -18.79 -5.81
C ARG A 92 7.09 -19.82 -6.50
N GLY A 93 6.92 -21.10 -6.17
CA GLY A 93 7.75 -22.19 -6.68
C GLY A 93 9.07 -22.43 -5.94
N SER A 94 9.36 -21.69 -4.85
CA SER A 94 10.56 -21.92 -4.04
C SER A 94 10.24 -22.62 -2.72
N ALA A 95 10.98 -23.69 -2.42
CA ALA A 95 10.94 -24.37 -1.12
C ALA A 95 11.77 -23.65 -0.04
N THR A 96 12.68 -22.75 -0.42
CA THR A 96 13.73 -22.21 0.48
C THR A 96 13.88 -20.69 0.46
N LYS A 97 13.56 -19.98 -0.64
CA LYS A 97 13.68 -18.51 -0.72
C LYS A 97 12.41 -17.82 -0.20
N TRP A 98 12.53 -17.03 0.86
CA TRP A 98 11.50 -16.07 1.29
C TRP A 98 11.31 -14.95 0.26
N SER A 99 10.06 -14.50 0.08
CA SER A 99 9.75 -13.33 -0.75
C SER A 99 10.13 -12.03 -0.03
N ASN A 100 10.42 -10.94 -0.74
CA ASN A 100 10.72 -9.66 -0.11
C ASN A 100 9.51 -9.00 0.60
N HIS A 101 8.29 -9.43 0.26
CA HIS A 101 7.08 -9.22 1.07
C HIS A 101 7.13 -9.88 2.45
N ALA A 102 7.88 -10.96 2.63
CA ALA A 102 8.00 -11.66 3.92
C ALA A 102 8.88 -10.91 4.93
N TYR A 103 9.66 -9.94 4.45
CA TYR A 103 10.46 -9.02 5.25
C TYR A 103 9.79 -7.64 5.42
N ALA A 104 8.59 -7.43 4.87
CA ALA A 104 7.95 -6.13 4.70
C ALA A 104 8.88 -5.07 4.09
N ALA A 105 9.66 -5.50 3.10
CA ALA A 105 10.65 -4.70 2.39
C ALA A 105 10.29 -4.53 0.90
N ALA A 106 9.05 -4.85 0.51
CA ALA A 106 8.55 -4.71 -0.85
C ALA A 106 7.09 -4.24 -0.87
N ILE A 107 6.66 -3.61 -1.96
CA ILE A 107 5.29 -3.12 -2.17
C ILE A 107 4.83 -3.48 -3.60
N ASP A 108 3.58 -3.94 -3.72
CA ASP A 108 2.94 -4.20 -5.00
C ASP A 108 1.91 -3.10 -5.32
N LEU A 109 1.96 -2.54 -6.54
CA LEU A 109 1.06 -1.50 -7.05
C LEU A 109 0.39 -1.94 -8.36
N ASN A 110 -0.90 -1.64 -8.51
CA ASN A 110 -1.68 -1.85 -9.74
C ASN A 110 -1.63 -3.31 -10.28
N ALA A 111 -1.72 -4.29 -9.37
CA ALA A 111 -1.45 -5.71 -9.64
C ALA A 111 -2.38 -6.40 -10.67
N ALA A 112 -3.58 -5.88 -10.92
CA ALA A 112 -4.48 -6.44 -11.94
C ALA A 112 -3.95 -6.18 -13.35
N GLU A 113 -3.32 -5.02 -13.58
CA GLU A 113 -2.71 -4.62 -14.84
C GLU A 113 -1.19 -4.92 -14.91
N ASN A 114 -0.51 -5.02 -13.76
CA ASN A 114 0.96 -5.15 -13.66
C ASN A 114 1.42 -6.47 -13.01
N GLY A 115 0.57 -7.49 -12.97
CA GLY A 115 0.84 -8.75 -12.26
C GLY A 115 2.01 -9.59 -12.81
N PHE A 116 2.46 -10.53 -11.99
CA PHE A 116 3.63 -11.39 -12.25
C PHE A 116 3.58 -12.12 -13.60
N GLY A 117 4.43 -11.70 -14.55
CA GLY A 117 4.51 -12.20 -15.93
C GLY A 117 3.85 -11.31 -16.99
N ALA A 118 3.38 -10.10 -16.66
CA ALA A 118 2.76 -9.15 -17.60
C ALA A 118 3.74 -8.41 -18.55
N GLY A 119 4.89 -9.01 -18.88
CA GLY A 119 5.94 -8.33 -19.65
C GLY A 119 6.49 -7.12 -18.90
N HIS A 120 6.73 -5.99 -19.57
CA HIS A 120 7.19 -4.76 -18.92
C HIS A 120 6.08 -4.04 -18.11
N GLY A 121 4.81 -4.40 -18.32
CA GLY A 121 3.66 -3.75 -17.67
C GLY A 121 3.42 -2.31 -18.14
N THR A 122 2.59 -1.61 -17.38
CA THR A 122 2.12 -0.24 -17.61
C THR A 122 2.55 0.75 -16.51
N MET A 123 3.45 0.32 -15.62
CA MET A 123 3.94 1.15 -14.51
C MET A 123 4.59 2.45 -15.04
N PRO A 124 4.12 3.65 -14.64
CA PRO A 124 4.63 4.91 -15.16
C PRO A 124 6.10 5.15 -14.78
N GLN A 125 6.92 5.62 -15.72
CA GLN A 125 8.34 5.89 -15.48
C GLN A 125 8.62 6.78 -14.25
N PRO A 126 7.87 7.88 -13.99
CA PRO A 126 8.10 8.69 -12.79
C PRO A 126 7.87 7.94 -11.47
N VAL A 127 7.01 6.92 -11.45
CA VAL A 127 6.81 6.02 -10.29
C VAL A 127 8.01 5.11 -10.14
N ILE A 128 8.48 4.51 -11.25
CA ILE A 128 9.66 3.65 -11.26
C ILE A 128 10.88 4.42 -10.75
N ASP A 129 11.11 5.62 -11.25
CA ASP A 129 12.26 6.44 -10.89
C ASP A 129 12.20 6.93 -9.44
N ALA A 130 11.01 7.30 -8.93
CA ALA A 130 10.82 7.66 -7.53
C ALA A 130 11.22 6.51 -6.59
N PHE A 131 10.87 5.27 -6.92
CA PHE A 131 11.33 4.09 -6.16
C PHE A 131 12.84 3.83 -6.35
N LYS A 132 13.35 3.86 -7.59
CA LYS A 132 14.77 3.68 -7.89
C LYS A 132 15.66 4.71 -7.19
N ARG A 133 15.23 5.98 -7.07
CA ARG A 133 15.95 7.04 -6.33
C ARG A 133 16.11 6.75 -4.84
N GLN A 134 15.22 5.95 -4.25
CA GLN A 134 15.37 5.45 -2.89
C GLN A 134 16.16 4.13 -2.81
N GLY A 135 16.76 3.70 -3.92
CA GLY A 135 17.53 2.47 -4.08
C GLY A 135 16.68 1.21 -4.20
N ALA A 136 15.36 1.31 -4.43
CA ALA A 136 14.53 0.14 -4.65
C ALA A 136 14.82 -0.49 -6.02
N ARG A 137 14.70 -1.82 -6.11
CA ARG A 137 14.55 -2.53 -7.37
C ARG A 137 13.10 -2.54 -7.80
N TRP A 138 12.88 -2.57 -9.11
CA TRP A 138 11.58 -2.75 -9.75
C TRP A 138 11.55 -4.10 -10.48
N GLY A 139 10.47 -4.87 -10.30
CA GLY A 139 10.32 -6.21 -10.86
C GLY A 139 10.13 -6.24 -12.38
N GLY A 140 9.80 -5.11 -13.01
CA GLY A 140 9.79 -4.99 -14.48
C GLY A 140 11.18 -5.11 -15.12
N ASP A 141 12.25 -4.79 -14.38
CA ASP A 141 13.65 -4.93 -14.84
C ASP A 141 14.20 -6.37 -14.71
N TYR A 142 13.41 -7.33 -14.21
CA TYR A 142 13.89 -8.70 -13.99
C TYR A 142 14.18 -9.45 -15.29
N ARG A 143 15.35 -10.09 -15.36
CA ARG A 143 15.70 -10.99 -16.46
C ARG A 143 14.86 -12.27 -16.39
N GLY A 144 14.14 -12.59 -17.46
CA GLY A 144 13.25 -13.75 -17.52
C GLY A 144 11.79 -13.36 -17.23
N ARG A 145 11.25 -13.83 -16.09
CA ARG A 145 9.85 -13.51 -15.72
C ARG A 145 9.80 -12.25 -14.86
N THR A 146 9.29 -11.19 -15.47
CA THR A 146 9.06 -9.87 -14.86
C THR A 146 7.92 -9.84 -13.85
N ASP A 147 7.96 -8.86 -12.96
CA ASP A 147 6.91 -8.56 -11.99
C ASP A 147 6.65 -7.03 -11.90
N PRO A 148 6.00 -6.40 -12.91
CA PRO A 148 5.90 -4.93 -13.02
C PRO A 148 5.18 -4.21 -11.87
N MET A 149 4.38 -4.92 -11.07
CA MET A 149 3.75 -4.36 -9.88
C MET A 149 4.74 -4.14 -8.73
N HIS A 150 5.87 -4.87 -8.74
CA HIS A 150 6.71 -5.11 -7.58
C HIS A 150 7.84 -4.09 -7.43
N PHE A 151 7.97 -3.50 -6.23
CA PHE A 151 9.11 -2.67 -5.83
C PHE A 151 9.70 -3.20 -4.52
N GLU A 152 11.02 -3.35 -4.42
CA GLU A 152 11.69 -3.98 -3.27
C GLU A 152 12.99 -3.27 -2.84
N PHE A 153 13.23 -3.18 -1.53
CA PHE A 153 14.39 -2.51 -0.94
C PHE A 153 15.52 -3.53 -0.64
N CYS A 154 16.08 -4.09 -1.70
CA CYS A 154 17.29 -4.93 -1.69
C CYS A 154 18.17 -4.61 -2.91
N ASP A 155 19.47 -4.88 -2.80
CA ASP A 155 20.46 -4.72 -3.87
C ASP A 155 20.63 -6.03 -4.68
N ALA A 156 20.89 -5.94 -5.98
CA ALA A 156 21.22 -7.09 -6.80
C ALA A 156 22.35 -6.75 -7.78
N SER A 157 23.30 -7.67 -7.93
CA SER A 157 24.46 -7.51 -8.79
C SER A 157 24.04 -7.19 -10.23
N GLY A 158 24.42 -6.01 -10.72
CA GLY A 158 24.11 -5.53 -12.08
C GLY A 158 22.76 -4.83 -12.23
N TYR A 159 22.07 -4.50 -11.13
CA TYR A 159 20.96 -3.55 -11.17
C TYR A 159 21.50 -2.13 -11.41
N PRO A 160 20.90 -1.31 -12.30
CA PRO A 160 21.25 0.10 -12.38
C PRO A 160 20.92 0.74 -11.03
N GLY A 161 21.91 1.41 -10.43
CA GLY A 161 21.77 2.04 -9.13
C GLY A 161 20.72 3.17 -9.10
N PRO A 162 20.57 3.88 -7.97
CA PRO A 162 19.60 4.97 -7.88
C PRO A 162 19.82 5.99 -9.00
N VAL A 163 18.77 6.21 -9.79
CA VAL A 163 18.76 7.16 -10.93
C VAL A 163 19.05 8.56 -10.40
N ALA A 164 19.90 9.33 -11.09
CA ALA A 164 20.16 10.71 -10.68
C ALA A 164 18.91 11.59 -10.88
N LEU A 165 18.88 12.77 -10.24
CA LEU A 165 17.78 13.72 -10.37
C LEU A 165 17.63 14.33 -11.79
N MET A 166 18.55 14.03 -12.70
CA MET A 166 18.70 14.73 -13.99
C MET A 166 18.11 14.00 -15.20
N ASP A 167 17.70 12.73 -15.08
CA ASP A 167 17.23 11.93 -16.21
C ASP A 167 15.72 12.12 -16.49
N VAL A 168 15.25 13.37 -16.52
CA VAL A 168 13.96 13.70 -17.15
C VAL A 168 14.20 13.74 -18.66
N PRO A 169 13.49 12.96 -19.48
CA PRO A 169 13.62 13.06 -20.93
C PRO A 169 13.29 14.48 -21.38
N GLN A 170 14.28 15.19 -21.90
CA GLN A 170 14.04 16.46 -22.57
C GLN A 170 13.12 16.16 -23.75
N VAL A 171 11.98 16.85 -23.83
CA VAL A 171 11.20 16.87 -25.06
C VAL A 171 12.01 17.67 -26.07
N ASP A 172 12.26 17.06 -27.23
CA ASP A 172 13.12 17.61 -28.29
C ASP A 172 12.49 18.86 -28.95
N GLY A 173 12.59 19.99 -28.25
CA GLY A 173 12.24 21.31 -28.75
C GLY A 173 13.42 21.93 -29.49
N ASP A 174 13.52 21.64 -30.78
CA ASP A 174 14.53 22.20 -31.68
C ASP A 174 14.28 23.71 -31.93
N SER A 175 15.18 24.59 -31.46
CA SER A 175 15.66 25.78 -32.18
C SER A 175 16.67 26.64 -31.39
N ASP A 176 17.81 26.87 -32.03
CA ASP A 176 18.72 28.04 -31.98
C ASP A 176 19.27 28.65 -30.68
N GLN A 177 20.59 28.43 -30.52
CA GLN A 177 21.68 29.37 -30.19
C GLN A 177 21.44 30.61 -29.30
N GLY A 178 22.25 30.71 -28.24
CA GLY A 178 22.56 31.99 -27.56
C GLY A 178 23.43 31.80 -26.31
N GLY A 179 24.74 32.07 -26.41
CA GLY A 179 25.65 31.92 -25.28
C GLY A 179 25.56 33.06 -24.26
N GLY A 180 25.73 32.75 -22.97
CA GLY A 180 25.76 33.76 -21.90
C GLY A 180 26.14 33.18 -20.55
N ASN A 181 27.28 33.63 -20.01
CA ASN A 181 27.76 33.29 -18.68
C ASN A 181 27.07 34.20 -17.63
N THR A 182 26.59 33.71 -16.49
CA THR A 182 26.63 34.44 -15.19
C THR A 182 26.12 33.63 -13.98
N ASP A 183 26.89 33.74 -12.90
CA ASP A 183 26.58 33.76 -11.47
C ASP A 183 25.58 32.79 -10.80
N PHE A 184 26.18 31.93 -9.97
CA PHE A 184 25.58 31.39 -8.75
C PHE A 184 25.08 32.51 -7.83
N SER A 185 23.79 32.48 -7.48
CA SER A 185 23.27 33.17 -6.28
C SER A 185 22.37 32.23 -5.47
N ALA A 186 22.54 32.25 -4.15
CA ALA A 186 21.89 31.30 -3.25
C ALA A 186 20.51 31.81 -2.79
N GLN A 187 19.47 30.97 -2.90
CA GLN A 187 18.14 31.27 -2.36
C GLN A 187 17.76 30.30 -1.22
N SER A 188 17.09 30.85 -0.21
CA SER A 188 16.87 30.31 1.13
C SER A 188 15.92 29.12 1.25
N LYS A 189 16.13 28.31 2.30
CA LYS A 189 15.23 27.25 2.77
C LYS A 189 13.88 27.84 3.27
N PRO A 190 12.71 27.28 2.91
CA PRO A 190 11.46 27.61 3.58
C PRO A 190 11.33 26.88 4.94
N SER A 191 10.71 27.55 5.91
CA SER A 191 10.70 27.11 7.31
C SER A 191 9.53 26.19 7.70
N PHE A 192 9.69 25.50 8.83
CA PHE A 192 8.85 24.44 9.41
C PHE A 192 7.39 24.83 9.75
N GLY A 193 6.99 26.10 9.61
CA GLY A 193 5.84 26.69 10.32
C GLY A 193 4.45 26.63 9.68
N LYS A 194 4.19 25.85 8.62
CA LYS A 194 2.93 25.96 7.83
C LYS A 194 2.05 24.71 7.73
N ARG A 195 2.14 23.77 8.69
CA ARG A 195 1.46 22.44 8.63
C ARG A 195 0.21 22.24 9.51
N VAL A 196 -0.43 23.29 10.04
CA VAL A 196 -1.54 23.14 11.03
C VAL A 196 -2.95 23.47 10.49
N ARG A 197 -3.12 24.06 9.30
CA ARG A 197 -4.38 24.74 8.91
C ARG A 197 -5.39 23.98 8.03
N ASN A 198 -5.23 22.67 7.78
CA ASN A 198 -6.12 21.92 6.85
C ASN A 198 -6.98 20.81 7.49
N TRP A 199 -7.18 20.80 8.82
CA TRP A 199 -7.92 19.72 9.50
C TRP A 199 -9.44 19.98 9.69
N LEU A 200 -10.02 20.99 9.03
CA LEU A 200 -11.38 21.47 9.36
C LEU A 200 -12.38 21.59 8.18
N VAL A 201 -12.19 20.86 7.08
CA VAL A 201 -13.07 20.94 5.88
C VAL A 201 -13.52 19.55 5.39
N GLY A 202 -13.78 18.62 6.31
CA GLY A 202 -14.07 17.21 6.00
C GLY A 202 -15.33 16.62 6.65
N LEU A 203 -16.26 17.43 7.17
CA LEU A 203 -17.33 16.96 8.06
C LEU A 203 -18.77 17.32 7.65
N THR A 204 -19.02 17.85 6.45
CA THR A 204 -20.36 18.36 6.05
C THR A 204 -20.79 18.02 4.61
N SER A 205 -20.60 16.77 4.18
CA SER A 205 -21.25 16.14 3.00
C SER A 205 -20.71 14.70 2.87
N SER A 206 -21.46 13.63 2.62
CA SER A 206 -22.89 13.28 2.56
C SER A 206 -22.94 11.78 2.99
N GLY A 207 -24.00 11.15 3.51
CA GLY A 207 -25.43 11.29 3.21
C GLY A 207 -25.99 9.94 2.72
N GLY A 208 -26.03 8.91 3.58
CA GLY A 208 -26.85 7.70 3.43
C GLY A 208 -26.34 6.56 2.52
N GLY A 209 -26.72 5.31 2.85
CA GLY A 209 -26.59 4.15 1.96
C GLY A 209 -26.17 2.85 2.65
N LEU A 210 -27.10 1.92 2.85
CA LEU A 210 -26.84 0.56 3.34
C LEU A 210 -25.95 -0.22 2.37
N GLY A 211 -24.73 -0.58 2.80
CA GLY A 211 -23.77 -1.38 2.02
C GLY A 211 -23.09 -2.48 2.85
N PHE A 212 -23.74 -2.94 3.93
CA PHE A 212 -23.22 -3.97 4.82
C PHE A 212 -23.85 -5.33 4.51
N LEU A 213 -23.29 -6.07 3.53
CA LEU A 213 -23.33 -7.54 3.42
C LEU A 213 -22.64 -7.97 2.11
N GLY A 214 -21.38 -8.38 2.22
CA GLY A 214 -20.60 -8.97 1.14
C GLY A 214 -19.39 -9.71 1.69
N TYR A 215 -19.48 -11.03 1.73
CA TYR A 215 -18.44 -11.97 2.21
C TYR A 215 -18.10 -11.94 3.72
N LEU A 216 -19.06 -12.43 4.51
CA LEU A 216 -18.73 -13.36 5.61
C LEU A 216 -18.89 -14.78 5.06
N THR A 217 -18.09 -15.74 5.55
CA THR A 217 -18.20 -17.13 5.07
C THR A 217 -19.49 -17.76 5.59
N SER A 218 -20.12 -18.63 4.79
CA SER A 218 -21.56 -18.96 4.91
C SER A 218 -22.01 -19.55 6.27
N TRP A 219 -21.08 -20.04 7.08
CA TRP A 219 -21.37 -20.57 8.43
C TRP A 219 -21.37 -19.49 9.51
N GLU A 220 -20.60 -18.41 9.36
CA GLU A 220 -20.50 -17.31 10.33
C GLU A 220 -21.81 -16.52 10.39
N VAL A 221 -22.44 -16.29 9.22
CA VAL A 221 -23.75 -15.65 9.11
C VAL A 221 -24.82 -16.49 9.79
N VAL A 222 -24.81 -17.82 9.61
CA VAL A 222 -25.75 -18.73 10.28
C VAL A 222 -25.53 -18.70 11.80
N ALA A 223 -24.28 -18.75 12.28
CA ALA A 223 -23.97 -18.66 13.70
C ALA A 223 -24.45 -17.34 14.33
N ILE A 224 -24.25 -16.20 13.64
CA ILE A 224 -24.73 -14.88 14.09
C ILE A 224 -26.26 -14.83 14.13
N LEU A 225 -26.95 -15.31 13.09
CA LEU A 225 -28.42 -15.31 13.04
C LEU A 225 -29.03 -16.23 14.11
N CYS A 226 -28.47 -17.42 14.33
CA CYS A 226 -28.89 -18.32 15.41
C CYS A 226 -28.64 -17.70 16.79
N GLY A 227 -27.47 -17.10 17.01
CA GLY A 227 -27.13 -16.41 18.27
C GLY A 227 -28.05 -15.22 18.56
N PHE A 228 -28.35 -14.40 17.55
CA PHE A 228 -29.27 -13.26 17.68
C PHE A 228 -30.71 -13.72 17.95
N SER A 229 -31.16 -14.79 17.30
CA SER A 229 -32.50 -15.38 17.54
C SER A 229 -32.63 -15.94 18.95
N LEU A 230 -31.59 -16.62 19.46
CA LEU A 230 -31.54 -17.10 20.84
C LEU A 230 -31.58 -15.93 21.84
N LEU A 231 -30.76 -14.90 21.61
CA LEU A 231 -30.71 -13.70 22.46
C LEU A 231 -32.05 -12.97 22.49
N MET A 232 -32.70 -12.78 21.34
CA MET A 232 -34.04 -12.17 21.27
C MET A 232 -35.08 -13.00 22.04
N THR A 233 -35.03 -14.33 21.93
CA THR A 233 -35.93 -15.22 22.67
C THR A 233 -35.74 -15.09 24.19
N VAL A 234 -34.49 -15.05 24.66
CA VAL A 234 -34.16 -14.83 26.08
C VAL A 234 -34.64 -13.45 26.55
N LEU A 235 -34.42 -12.39 25.77
CA LEU A 235 -34.87 -11.04 26.11
C LEU A 235 -36.39 -10.91 26.18
N ILE A 236 -37.13 -11.57 25.28
CA ILE A 236 -38.61 -11.61 25.31
C ILE A 236 -39.10 -12.31 26.58
N VAL A 237 -38.52 -13.46 26.94
CA VAL A 237 -38.88 -14.18 28.18
C VAL A 237 -38.54 -13.38 29.43
N TRP A 238 -37.40 -12.69 29.44
CA TRP A 238 -36.96 -11.84 30.55
C TRP A 238 -37.86 -10.60 30.73
N PHE A 239 -38.23 -9.93 29.63
CA PHE A 239 -38.98 -8.67 29.69
C PHE A 239 -40.49 -8.88 29.93
N PHE A 240 -41.09 -9.94 29.36
CA PHE A 240 -42.53 -10.19 29.46
C PHE A 240 -42.92 -11.23 30.52
N GLY A 241 -41.94 -11.98 31.05
CA GLY A 241 -42.16 -13.06 32.02
C GLY A 241 -42.61 -14.38 31.36
N PRO A 242 -42.14 -15.54 31.87
CA PRO A 242 -42.31 -16.83 31.19
C PRO A 242 -43.77 -17.25 30.98
N ASP A 243 -44.66 -16.97 31.95
CA ASP A 243 -46.05 -17.41 31.87
C ASP A 243 -46.87 -16.63 30.85
N ARG A 244 -46.57 -15.33 30.66
CA ARG A 244 -47.22 -14.50 29.63
C ARG A 244 -46.79 -14.90 28.23
N VAL A 245 -45.50 -15.22 28.05
CA VAL A 245 -44.97 -15.73 26.77
C VAL A 245 -45.60 -17.09 26.43
N ARG A 246 -45.68 -18.03 27.40
CA ARG A 246 -46.35 -19.33 27.22
C ARG A 246 -47.82 -19.16 26.82
N ALA A 247 -48.56 -18.30 27.52
CA ALA A 247 -49.96 -18.01 27.20
C ALA A 247 -50.16 -17.29 25.85
N TRP A 248 -49.15 -16.59 25.33
CA TRP A 248 -49.18 -16.02 23.98
C TRP A 248 -48.92 -17.10 22.92
N VAL A 249 -47.87 -17.91 23.07
CA VAL A 249 -47.56 -19.02 22.13
C VAL A 249 -48.71 -20.01 22.02
N ALA A 250 -49.36 -20.38 23.13
CA ALA A 250 -50.51 -21.29 23.14
C ALA A 250 -51.76 -20.77 22.38
N ARG A 251 -51.80 -19.46 22.04
CA ARG A 251 -52.84 -18.80 21.22
C ARG A 251 -52.41 -18.53 19.77
N GLN A 252 -51.24 -19.02 19.37
CA GLN A 252 -50.74 -18.94 17.99
C GLN A 252 -50.55 -20.33 17.36
N VAL A 253 -50.63 -21.39 18.18
CA VAL A 253 -50.46 -22.80 17.79
C VAL A 253 -51.78 -23.60 17.89
N ASN A 254 -52.84 -22.97 18.42
CA ASN A 254 -54.24 -23.39 18.30
C ASN A 254 -54.99 -22.33 17.48
#